data_AF-A0A2J7ZK48-F1
#
_entry.id   AF-A0A2J7ZK48-F1
#
_cell.length_a   1.000
_cell.length_b   1.000
_cell.length_c   1.000
_cell.angle_alpha   90.00
_cell.angle_beta   90.00
_cell.angle_gamma   90.00
#
_symmetry.space_group_name_H-M   'P 1'
#
loop_
_entity.id
_entity.type
_entity.pdbx_description
1 polymer ?
#
loop_
_entity_poly.entity_id
_entity_poly.type
_entity_poly.pdbx_seq_one_letter_code
_entity_poly.pdbx_strand_id
1 'polypeptide(L)'
;MGQVQLDTSAEAVNRINSTGGFYGFEVRYRNPSARIEVAINDPSGHQGAPQPAHRFFVSTPAQPKHYYYAPDIALSSAFQDPYFFDQDYTIAGSTGFLLWEANWLLLRLLRGAPSPSPAQPAARPTLHLGRLLRGRRVLELGSGTGLAGLCAAAAGAHVLLTDLASVCAGALAPNLQRNARAGGAGQAGAGAGAGTGGGGAGAADGAAEAGAEARVAESGAAALGRPWAGAVAVGQGSAAVMALDWTEPLGPQAREGGNDPRDADFILAVDTIWLLDILRCFIEVVLAVLRHTPSADPGPNADADPGSGPEVPAPPPPLVQRACFLAFVERAGADSKLFVRGGVVEQELRARGCVVEVLVAEEVDVDGVQRPGRVLRVVLGEEG
;
A
#
# COMPACT_ATOMS: atom_id res chain seq x y z
N MET A 1 -12.29 -36.14 2.05
CA MET A 1 -10.85 -35.84 2.15
C MET A 1 -10.30 -35.70 0.74
N GLY A 2 -10.12 -34.47 0.26
CA GLY A 2 -9.40 -34.22 -0.99
C GLY A 2 -7.96 -33.87 -0.64
N GLN A 3 -6.99 -34.70 -1.04
CA GLN A 3 -5.59 -34.34 -1.01
C GLN A 3 -5.30 -33.49 -2.24
N VAL A 4 -4.72 -32.30 -2.04
CA VAL A 4 -4.06 -31.56 -3.12
C VAL A 4 -2.57 -31.63 -2.86
N GLN A 5 -1.86 -32.22 -3.81
CA GLN A 5 -0.42 -32.40 -3.80
C GLN A 5 0.21 -31.20 -4.52
N LEU A 6 1.04 -30.43 -3.82
CA LEU A 6 1.87 -29.39 -4.44
C LEU A 6 3.01 -30.09 -5.18
N ASP A 7 3.07 -29.92 -6.50
CA ASP A 7 4.21 -30.34 -7.30
C ASP A 7 5.39 -29.43 -6.98
N THR A 8 6.31 -29.95 -6.18
CA THR A 8 7.55 -29.29 -5.75
C THR A 8 8.76 -29.78 -6.56
N SER A 9 8.52 -30.45 -7.69
CA SER A 9 9.59 -30.95 -8.56
C SER A 9 10.48 -29.81 -9.05
N ALA A 10 11.76 -30.11 -9.25
CA ALA A 10 12.71 -29.19 -9.86
C ALA A 10 12.23 -28.70 -11.24
N GLU A 11 11.39 -29.47 -11.94
CA GLU A 11 10.78 -29.06 -13.21
C GLU A 11 9.70 -27.99 -13.01
N ALA A 12 8.82 -28.12 -12.01
CA ALA A 12 7.87 -27.07 -11.65
C ALA A 12 8.58 -25.78 -11.20
N VAL A 13 9.66 -25.91 -10.41
CA VAL A 13 10.52 -24.80 -10.00
C VAL A 13 11.28 -24.16 -11.18
N ASN A 14 11.69 -24.95 -12.17
CA ASN A 14 12.35 -24.45 -13.38
C ASN A 14 11.37 -23.81 -14.39
N ARG A 15 10.10 -24.22 -14.39
CA ARG A 15 9.03 -23.54 -15.13
C ARG A 15 8.69 -22.17 -14.54
N ILE A 16 8.80 -22.00 -13.21
CA ILE A 16 8.66 -20.70 -12.51
C ILE A 16 9.72 -19.67 -12.96
N ASN A 17 10.86 -20.13 -13.47
CA ASN A 17 12.00 -19.26 -13.79
C ASN A 17 12.18 -18.95 -15.29
N SER A 18 11.46 -19.60 -16.21
CA SER A 18 11.86 -19.61 -17.63
C SER A 18 10.99 -18.83 -18.62
N THR A 19 9.76 -18.38 -18.28
CA THR A 19 8.85 -17.82 -19.32
C THR A 19 8.24 -16.45 -19.05
N GLY A 20 8.52 -15.78 -17.93
CA GLY A 20 8.05 -14.39 -17.71
C GLY A 20 6.53 -14.20 -17.83
N GLY A 21 5.74 -15.25 -17.56
CA GLY A 21 4.28 -15.24 -17.68
C GLY A 21 3.57 -14.78 -16.39
N PHE A 22 2.35 -14.28 -16.57
CA PHE A 22 1.41 -14.00 -15.48
C PHE A 22 0.89 -15.30 -14.86
N TYR A 23 0.87 -15.39 -13.53
CA TYR A 23 0.21 -16.48 -12.82
C TYR A 23 -0.88 -15.90 -11.92
N GLY A 24 -2.13 -16.32 -12.16
CA GLY A 24 -3.19 -16.22 -11.17
C GLY A 24 -2.97 -17.32 -10.14
N PHE A 25 -2.77 -16.94 -8.89
CA PHE A 25 -2.77 -17.89 -7.77
C PHE A 25 -4.11 -17.81 -7.07
N GLU A 26 -4.81 -18.94 -7.02
CA GLU A 26 -5.91 -19.15 -6.09
C GLU A 26 -5.29 -19.54 -4.74
N VAL A 27 -5.31 -18.61 -3.79
CA VAL A 27 -4.72 -18.86 -2.47
C VAL A 27 -5.76 -19.51 -1.57
N ARG A 28 -5.73 -20.84 -1.48
CA ARG A 28 -6.50 -21.60 -0.48
C ARG A 28 -5.59 -21.91 0.71
N TYR A 29 -5.72 -21.17 1.81
CA TYR A 29 -4.83 -21.29 2.98
C TYR A 29 -5.12 -22.52 3.84
N ARG A 30 -4.12 -23.41 4.00
CA ARG A 30 -4.03 -24.38 5.11
C ARG A 30 -2.60 -24.68 5.59
N ASN A 31 -1.58 -23.89 5.21
CA ASN A 31 -0.18 -24.20 5.55
C ASN A 31 0.51 -23.08 6.37
N PRO A 32 1.08 -23.39 7.55
CA PRO A 32 1.79 -22.45 8.45
C PRO A 32 3.05 -21.77 7.90
N SER A 33 3.48 -22.06 6.67
CA SER A 33 4.73 -21.53 6.09
C SER A 33 4.51 -20.90 4.72
N ALA A 34 3.29 -20.46 4.42
CA ALA A 34 2.92 -19.97 3.10
C ALA A 34 3.72 -18.70 2.76
N ARG A 35 4.72 -18.87 1.89
CA ARG A 35 5.41 -17.79 1.20
C ARG A 35 4.51 -17.34 0.05
N ILE A 36 3.99 -16.13 0.13
CA ILE A 36 3.19 -15.57 -0.95
C ILE A 36 4.14 -14.81 -1.85
N GLU A 37 4.20 -15.23 -3.09
CA GLU A 37 4.93 -14.52 -4.13
C GLU A 37 3.96 -13.58 -4.85
N VAL A 38 4.13 -12.28 -4.63
CA VAL A 38 3.39 -11.28 -5.40
C VAL A 38 4.30 -10.71 -6.46
N ALA A 39 3.90 -10.88 -7.72
CA ALA A 39 4.50 -10.21 -8.86
C ALA A 39 3.77 -8.89 -9.15
N ILE A 40 4.53 -7.81 -9.32
CA ILE A 40 4.04 -6.49 -9.77
C ILE A 40 4.81 -6.11 -11.03
N ASN A 41 4.08 -5.77 -12.09
CA ASN A 41 4.68 -5.32 -13.34
C ASN A 41 5.10 -3.86 -13.23
N ASP A 42 6.16 -3.48 -13.96
CA ASP A 42 6.45 -2.06 -14.15
C ASP A 42 5.41 -1.43 -15.10
N PRO A 43 4.59 -0.48 -14.63
CA PRO A 43 3.62 0.19 -15.48
C PRO A 43 4.25 1.15 -16.51
N SER A 44 5.58 1.31 -16.55
CA SER A 44 6.29 2.14 -17.53
C SER A 44 6.21 1.63 -18.98
N GLY A 45 5.67 0.42 -19.20
CA GLY A 45 5.22 -0.02 -20.53
C GLY A 45 6.31 -0.14 -21.59
N HIS A 46 7.58 -0.31 -21.21
CA HIS A 46 8.66 -0.56 -22.17
C HIS A 46 8.44 -1.91 -22.87
N GLN A 47 7.73 -1.89 -23.99
CA GLN A 47 7.55 -3.02 -24.88
C GLN A 47 8.91 -3.35 -25.52
N GLY A 48 9.59 -4.40 -25.04
CA GLY A 48 10.80 -4.86 -25.71
C GLY A 48 11.69 -5.82 -24.92
N ALA A 49 11.61 -5.84 -23.59
CA ALA A 49 12.36 -6.80 -22.78
C ALA A 49 11.50 -7.30 -21.60
N PRO A 50 11.52 -8.61 -21.30
CA PRO A 50 10.92 -9.13 -20.08
C PRO A 50 11.68 -8.53 -18.89
N GLN A 51 11.14 -7.48 -18.29
CA GLN A 51 11.66 -6.98 -17.03
C GLN A 51 11.38 -8.02 -15.94
N PRO A 52 12.31 -8.23 -15.00
CA PRO A 52 12.06 -9.13 -13.88
C PRO A 52 10.93 -8.56 -13.03
N ALA A 53 9.78 -9.23 -13.03
CA ALA A 53 8.67 -8.92 -12.14
C ALA A 53 9.21 -8.87 -10.69
N HIS A 54 8.87 -7.81 -9.96
CA HIS A 54 9.32 -7.72 -8.58
C HIS A 54 8.59 -8.77 -7.75
N ARG A 55 9.36 -9.64 -7.08
CA ARG A 55 8.86 -10.69 -6.19
C ARG A 55 8.95 -10.20 -4.74
N PHE A 56 7.85 -10.33 -4.00
CA PHE A 56 7.79 -10.00 -2.58
C PHE A 56 7.46 -11.22 -1.75
N PHE A 57 7.85 -11.18 -0.47
CA PHE A 57 7.64 -12.24 0.49
C PHE A 57 7.00 -11.69 1.75
N VAL A 58 5.77 -12.10 2.00
CA VAL A 58 5.08 -11.80 3.25
C VAL A 58 4.91 -13.12 4.01
N SER A 59 5.17 -13.08 5.31
CA SER A 59 4.95 -14.22 6.21
C SER A 59 4.15 -13.78 7.42
N THR A 60 3.34 -14.70 7.93
CA THR A 60 2.60 -14.56 9.20
C THR A 60 3.32 -15.39 10.26
N PRO A 61 3.65 -14.84 11.44
CA PRO A 61 4.32 -15.61 12.50
C PRO A 61 3.37 -16.61 13.21
N ALA A 62 2.05 -16.43 13.10
CA ALA A 62 1.06 -17.29 13.76
C ALA A 62 0.73 -18.55 12.95
N GLN A 63 0.60 -19.70 13.63
CA GLN A 63 0.12 -20.94 13.01
C GLN A 63 -1.38 -20.81 12.68
N PRO A 64 -1.82 -21.18 11.48
CA PRO A 64 -3.22 -21.16 11.08
C PRO A 64 -3.95 -22.36 11.69
N LYS A 65 -4.25 -22.31 12.99
CA LYS A 65 -5.24 -23.19 13.59
C LYS A 65 -6.54 -22.40 13.69
N HIS A 66 -7.42 -22.63 12.72
CA HIS A 66 -8.81 -22.15 12.69
C HIS A 66 -8.95 -20.63 12.53
N TYR A 67 -8.89 -20.17 11.28
CA TYR A 67 -9.40 -18.85 10.95
C TYR A 67 -10.92 -18.87 11.04
N TYR A 68 -11.46 -18.04 11.94
CA TYR A 68 -12.88 -17.66 12.08
C TYR A 68 -13.86 -18.73 12.58
N TYR A 69 -13.80 -19.01 13.89
CA TYR A 69 -15.01 -19.31 14.67
C TYR A 69 -14.92 -18.58 16.03
N ALA A 70 -15.38 -17.33 16.07
CA ALA A 70 -15.57 -16.57 17.31
C ALA A 70 -16.92 -16.95 17.94
N PRO A 71 -17.03 -18.19 18.44
CA PRO A 71 -17.33 -18.42 19.86
C PRO A 71 -16.33 -19.35 20.57
N ASP A 72 -15.31 -19.90 19.91
CA ASP A 72 -14.33 -20.81 20.53
C ASP A 72 -12.93 -20.17 20.65
N ILE A 73 -12.85 -18.94 21.18
CA ILE A 73 -11.60 -18.37 21.74
C ILE A 73 -11.28 -19.06 23.08
N ALA A 74 -11.34 -20.39 23.07
CA ALA A 74 -10.92 -21.24 24.18
C ALA A 74 -10.57 -22.65 23.65
N LEU A 75 -9.43 -23.16 24.13
CA LEU A 75 -9.11 -24.59 24.30
C LEU A 75 -8.33 -25.34 23.20
N SER A 76 -7.22 -24.76 22.73
CA SER A 76 -5.99 -25.55 22.66
C SER A 76 -5.08 -25.08 23.78
N SER A 77 -4.93 -25.88 24.84
CA SER A 77 -4.05 -25.58 25.99
C SER A 77 -2.56 -25.40 25.63
N ALA A 78 -2.19 -25.59 24.36
CA ALA A 78 -0.82 -25.52 23.87
C ALA A 78 -0.49 -24.26 23.04
N PHE A 79 -1.47 -23.42 22.66
CA PHE A 79 -1.17 -22.18 21.95
C PHE A 79 -1.28 -21.01 22.91
N GLN A 80 -0.13 -20.46 23.27
CA GLN A 80 -0.02 -19.21 23.99
C GLN A 80 0.39 -18.15 22.98
N ASP A 81 -0.48 -17.17 22.79
CA ASP A 81 -0.16 -16.00 21.98
C ASP A 81 0.97 -15.23 22.66
N PRO A 82 2.15 -15.10 22.03
CA PRO A 82 3.33 -14.54 22.68
C PRO A 82 3.17 -13.07 23.03
N TYR A 83 2.23 -12.37 22.39
CA TYR A 83 1.97 -10.95 22.58
C TYR A 83 0.81 -10.69 23.56
N PHE A 84 0.13 -11.73 24.06
CA PHE A 84 -1.05 -11.60 24.91
C PHE A 84 -0.85 -10.72 26.16
N PHE A 85 0.39 -10.63 26.65
CA PHE A 85 0.74 -9.84 27.83
C PHE A 85 1.39 -8.49 27.50
N ASP A 86 1.52 -8.14 26.21
CA ASP A 86 2.03 -6.83 25.82
C ASP A 86 0.97 -5.77 26.13
N GLN A 87 1.41 -4.61 26.63
CA GLN A 87 0.51 -3.57 27.14
C GLN A 87 -0.38 -2.96 26.03
N ASP A 88 0.09 -2.97 24.79
CA ASP A 88 -0.62 -2.50 23.60
C ASP A 88 -1.45 -3.60 22.93
N TYR A 89 -1.46 -4.82 23.46
CA TYR A 89 -2.12 -5.95 22.80
C TYR A 89 -3.63 -5.94 23.00
N THR A 90 -4.35 -5.63 21.92
CA THR A 90 -5.81 -5.65 21.88
C THR A 90 -6.32 -6.82 21.04
N ILE A 91 -7.62 -7.15 21.15
CA ILE A 91 -8.27 -8.10 20.23
C ILE A 91 -8.13 -7.63 18.77
N ALA A 92 -8.10 -6.31 18.53
CA ALA A 92 -7.79 -5.78 17.21
C ALA A 92 -6.35 -6.11 16.78
N GLY A 93 -5.38 -5.89 17.67
CA GLY A 93 -3.97 -6.17 17.45
C GLY A 93 -3.65 -7.64 17.13
N SER A 94 -4.36 -8.59 17.74
CA SER A 94 -4.13 -10.02 17.47
C SER A 94 -4.38 -10.44 16.03
N THR A 95 -5.20 -9.67 15.34
CA THR A 95 -5.54 -9.92 13.96
C THR A 95 -4.59 -9.25 12.96
N GLY A 96 -3.68 -8.39 13.44
CA GLY A 96 -2.64 -7.73 12.63
C GLY A 96 -1.61 -8.72 12.05
N PHE A 97 -1.53 -9.94 12.57
CA PHE A 97 -0.63 -10.98 12.06
C PHE A 97 -1.18 -11.74 10.86
N LEU A 98 -2.40 -11.41 10.40
CA LEU A 98 -3.13 -12.16 9.38
C LEU A 98 -3.14 -11.43 8.04
N LEU A 99 -3.45 -12.20 7.00
CA LEU A 99 -3.73 -11.67 5.68
C LEU A 99 -5.22 -11.69 5.44
N TRP A 100 -5.68 -10.57 4.90
CA TRP A 100 -7.09 -10.29 4.75
C TRP A 100 -7.47 -10.13 3.28
N GLU A 101 -8.67 -10.58 2.92
CA GLU A 101 -9.12 -10.69 1.54
C GLU A 101 -9.25 -9.32 0.85
N ALA A 102 -9.48 -8.22 1.58
CA ALA A 102 -9.53 -6.89 0.98
C ALA A 102 -8.19 -6.47 0.33
N ASN A 103 -7.07 -7.10 0.70
CA ASN A 103 -5.79 -6.88 0.03
C ASN A 103 -5.90 -7.11 -1.48
N TRP A 104 -6.68 -8.11 -1.91
CA TRP A 104 -6.83 -8.43 -3.32
C TRP A 104 -7.48 -7.29 -4.11
N LEU A 105 -8.47 -6.64 -3.51
CA LEU A 105 -9.18 -5.53 -4.13
C LEU A 105 -8.23 -4.35 -4.39
N LEU A 106 -7.40 -4.01 -3.39
CA LEU A 106 -6.43 -2.92 -3.51
C LEU A 106 -5.26 -3.28 -4.43
N LEU A 107 -4.72 -4.50 -4.32
CA LEU A 107 -3.63 -4.97 -5.18
C LEU A 107 -4.01 -4.97 -6.66
N ARG A 108 -5.28 -5.21 -6.98
CA ARG A 108 -5.79 -5.09 -8.36
C ARG A 108 -5.68 -3.66 -8.88
N LEU A 109 -6.01 -2.66 -8.06
CA LEU A 109 -5.84 -1.25 -8.42
C LEU A 109 -4.36 -0.85 -8.53
N LEU A 110 -3.51 -1.39 -7.66
CA LEU A 110 -2.06 -1.13 -7.69
C LEU A 110 -1.42 -1.65 -8.99
N ARG A 111 -1.80 -2.85 -9.43
CA ARG A 111 -1.34 -3.47 -10.68
C ARG A 111 -1.86 -2.80 -11.94
N GLY A 112 -2.99 -2.10 -11.83
CA GLY A 112 -3.77 -1.65 -12.99
C GLY A 112 -4.53 -2.81 -13.64
N ALA A 113 -5.62 -2.49 -14.34
CA ALA A 113 -6.25 -3.49 -15.20
C ALA A 113 -5.29 -3.84 -16.35
N PRO A 114 -5.24 -5.11 -16.79
CA PRO A 114 -4.61 -5.44 -18.06
C PRO A 114 -5.28 -4.60 -19.16
N SER A 115 -4.48 -4.11 -20.12
CA SER A 115 -4.98 -3.33 -21.25
C SER A 115 -6.23 -4.00 -21.82
N PRO A 116 -7.35 -3.28 -22.02
CA PRO A 116 -8.59 -3.89 -22.45
C PRO A 116 -8.34 -4.68 -23.73
N SER A 117 -8.82 -5.93 -23.74
CA SER A 117 -8.89 -6.69 -24.98
C SER A 117 -9.79 -5.93 -25.96
N PRO A 118 -9.45 -5.81 -27.25
CA PRO A 118 -10.23 -5.07 -28.23
C PRO A 118 -11.69 -5.58 -28.39
N ALA A 119 -12.03 -6.72 -27.79
CA ALA A 119 -13.35 -7.32 -27.82
C ALA A 119 -14.30 -6.88 -26.68
N GLN A 120 -13.85 -6.11 -25.69
CA GLN A 120 -14.71 -5.64 -24.59
C GLN A 120 -15.09 -4.16 -24.78
N PRO A 121 -16.36 -3.78 -24.56
CA PRO A 121 -16.78 -2.38 -24.62
C PRO A 121 -15.94 -1.56 -23.64
N ALA A 122 -15.56 -0.35 -24.04
CA ALA A 122 -14.67 0.54 -23.29
C ALA A 122 -15.12 0.64 -21.82
N ALA A 123 -14.45 -0.12 -20.96
CA ALA A 123 -14.65 -0.04 -19.53
C ALA A 123 -14.21 1.35 -19.07
N ARG A 124 -14.87 1.91 -18.06
CA ARG A 124 -14.45 3.16 -17.41
C ARG A 124 -12.93 3.13 -17.17
N PRO A 125 -12.20 4.25 -17.38
CA PRO A 125 -10.78 4.31 -17.08
C PRO A 125 -10.57 3.82 -15.65
N THR A 126 -9.86 2.70 -15.53
CA THR A 126 -9.59 2.09 -14.23
C THR A 126 -8.45 2.86 -13.62
N LEU A 127 -8.68 3.42 -12.43
CA LEU A 127 -7.65 4.08 -11.66
C LEU A 127 -6.43 3.16 -11.52
N HIS A 128 -5.30 3.56 -12.09
CA HIS A 128 -4.04 2.85 -11.91
C HIS A 128 -3.34 3.39 -10.66
N LEU A 129 -3.73 2.87 -9.49
CA LEU A 129 -3.26 3.34 -8.20
C LEU A 129 -1.72 3.31 -8.10
N GLY A 130 -1.06 2.28 -8.64
CA GLY A 130 0.41 2.21 -8.65
C GLY A 130 1.10 3.40 -9.34
N ARG A 131 0.52 3.93 -10.43
CA ARG A 131 1.04 5.13 -11.10
C ARG A 131 0.81 6.39 -10.28
N LEU A 132 -0.35 6.48 -9.62
CA LEU A 132 -0.70 7.61 -8.76
C LEU A 132 0.23 7.72 -7.54
N LEU A 133 0.59 6.59 -6.93
CA LEU A 133 1.42 6.54 -5.72
C LEU A 133 2.93 6.63 -5.99
N ARG A 134 3.37 6.45 -7.24
CA ARG A 134 4.79 6.41 -7.58
C ARG A 134 5.48 7.73 -7.22
N GLY A 135 6.57 7.62 -6.47
CA GLY A 135 7.35 8.76 -6.00
C GLY A 135 6.65 9.60 -4.94
N ARG A 136 5.53 9.13 -4.37
CA ARG A 136 4.73 9.88 -3.39
C ARG A 136 4.91 9.28 -1.99
N ARG A 137 4.73 10.11 -0.97
CA ARG A 137 4.71 9.65 0.42
C ARG A 137 3.35 9.01 0.69
N VAL A 138 3.37 7.76 1.11
CA VAL A 138 2.18 6.97 1.40
C VAL A 138 2.25 6.52 2.84
N LEU A 139 1.15 6.68 3.57
CA LEU A 139 0.95 6.10 4.90
C LEU A 139 0.07 4.86 4.76
N GLU A 140 0.50 3.72 5.27
CA GLU A 140 -0.39 2.56 5.43
C GLU A 140 -0.80 2.47 6.91
N LEU A 141 -2.11 2.61 7.16
CA LEU A 141 -2.70 2.43 8.49
C LEU A 141 -3.01 0.95 8.69
N GLY A 142 -2.63 0.39 9.84
CA GLY A 142 -3.02 -0.98 10.25
C GLY A 142 -2.52 -1.99 9.25
N SER A 143 -1.23 -1.88 8.96
CA SER A 143 -0.55 -2.56 7.86
C SER A 143 -0.54 -4.08 8.07
N GLY A 144 -0.64 -4.53 9.32
CA GLY A 144 -0.60 -5.92 9.72
C GLY A 144 0.69 -6.60 9.29
N THR A 145 0.62 -7.33 8.19
CA THR A 145 1.79 -7.99 7.59
C THR A 145 2.59 -7.10 6.63
N GLY A 146 2.04 -5.95 6.24
CA GLY A 146 2.62 -4.96 5.32
C GLY A 146 2.40 -5.28 3.84
N LEU A 147 1.50 -6.20 3.48
CA LEU A 147 1.36 -6.66 2.09
C LEU A 147 1.05 -5.52 1.10
N ALA A 148 0.01 -4.73 1.35
CA ALA A 148 -0.39 -3.68 0.43
C ALA A 148 0.63 -2.55 0.37
N GLY A 149 1.16 -2.08 1.50
CA GLY A 149 2.21 -1.06 1.53
C GLY A 149 3.53 -1.51 0.92
N LEU A 150 3.98 -2.74 1.14
CA LEU A 150 5.18 -3.26 0.46
C LEU A 150 4.97 -3.35 -1.05
N CYS A 151 3.76 -3.70 -1.51
CA CYS A 151 3.41 -3.68 -2.92
C CYS A 151 3.33 -2.26 -3.50
N ALA A 152 2.90 -1.27 -2.72
CA ALA A 152 2.94 0.12 -3.13
C ALA A 152 4.39 0.64 -3.22
N ALA A 153 5.22 0.33 -2.21
CA ALA A 153 6.65 0.67 -2.20
C ALA A 153 7.36 0.08 -3.41
N ALA A 154 7.08 -1.19 -3.70
CA ALA A 154 7.56 -1.89 -4.87
C ALA A 154 7.27 -1.19 -6.20
N ALA A 155 6.07 -0.62 -6.33
CA ALA A 155 5.61 0.13 -7.50
C ALA A 155 6.19 1.55 -7.59
N GLY A 156 6.99 1.96 -6.60
CA GLY A 156 7.71 3.23 -6.58
C GLY A 156 7.29 4.20 -5.49
N ALA A 157 6.35 3.84 -4.60
CA ALA A 157 5.94 4.73 -3.51
C ALA A 157 6.98 4.79 -2.37
N HIS A 158 6.93 5.85 -1.58
CA HIS A 158 7.67 5.97 -0.32
C HIS A 158 6.71 5.73 0.84
N VAL A 159 6.71 4.51 1.38
CA VAL A 159 5.66 4.04 2.29
C VAL A 159 6.11 4.09 3.74
N LEU A 160 5.25 4.60 4.62
CA LEU A 160 5.36 4.45 6.06
C LEU A 160 4.33 3.41 6.47
N LEU A 161 4.80 2.22 6.81
CA LEU A 161 3.99 1.12 7.28
C LEU A 161 3.73 1.32 8.77
N THR A 162 2.47 1.39 9.18
CA THR A 162 2.10 1.61 10.58
C THR A 162 1.13 0.58 11.13
N ASP A 163 1.32 0.24 12.40
CA ASP A 163 0.47 -0.65 13.20
C ASP A 163 0.81 -0.49 14.69
N LEU A 164 0.20 -1.27 15.58
CA LEU A 164 0.60 -1.34 16.99
C LEU A 164 2.06 -1.79 17.15
N ALA A 165 2.69 -1.45 18.27
CA ALA A 165 4.12 -1.69 18.48
C ALA A 165 4.46 -3.19 18.43
N SER A 166 3.63 -4.02 19.05
CA SER A 166 3.71 -5.49 19.01
C SER A 166 3.64 -6.05 17.58
N VAL A 167 2.71 -5.56 16.75
CA VAL A 167 2.56 -5.97 15.35
C VAL A 167 3.72 -5.46 14.48
N CYS A 168 4.17 -4.24 14.76
CA CYS A 168 5.35 -3.64 14.13
C CYS A 168 6.60 -4.51 14.34
N ALA A 169 6.87 -4.89 15.59
CA ALA A 169 8.02 -5.71 15.95
C ALA A 169 7.87 -7.17 15.47
N GLY A 170 6.67 -7.74 15.60
CA GLY A 170 6.42 -9.16 15.39
C GLY A 170 6.21 -9.58 13.93
N ALA A 171 5.67 -8.70 13.09
CA ALA A 171 5.33 -9.02 11.69
C ALA A 171 5.96 -8.06 10.69
N LEU A 172 5.68 -6.76 10.84
CA LEU A 172 6.02 -5.74 9.86
C LEU A 172 7.52 -5.56 9.65
N ALA A 173 8.30 -5.33 10.71
CA ALA A 173 9.74 -5.11 10.59
C ALA A 173 10.46 -6.33 9.98
N PRO A 174 10.18 -7.58 10.41
CA PRO A 174 10.72 -8.77 9.73
C PRO A 174 10.33 -8.88 8.26
N ASN A 175 9.07 -8.58 7.90
CA ASN A 175 8.61 -8.62 6.50
C ASN A 175 9.29 -7.52 5.68
N LEU A 176 9.41 -6.30 6.20
CA LEU A 176 10.16 -5.23 5.56
C LEU A 176 11.62 -5.66 5.32
N GLN A 177 12.30 -6.20 6.33
CA GLN A 177 13.69 -6.64 6.21
C GLN A 177 13.87 -7.72 5.14
N ARG A 178 12.93 -8.65 5.00
CA ARG A 178 12.96 -9.68 3.95
C ARG A 178 12.78 -9.13 2.54
N ASN A 179 12.09 -8.00 2.40
CA ASN A 179 11.81 -7.35 1.11
C ASN A 179 12.72 -6.16 0.83
N ALA A 180 13.54 -5.75 1.82
CA ALA A 180 14.60 -4.80 1.62
C ALA A 180 15.54 -5.35 0.57
N ARG A 181 15.81 -4.58 -0.48
CA ARG A 181 16.88 -4.94 -1.41
C ARG A 181 18.16 -5.04 -0.58
N ALA A 182 18.85 -6.17 -0.65
CA ALA A 182 20.22 -6.26 -0.16
C ALA A 182 20.94 -5.10 -0.82
N GLY A 183 21.33 -4.10 -0.01
CA GLY A 183 21.88 -2.87 -0.53
C GLY A 183 23.00 -3.24 -1.47
N GLY A 184 22.78 -3.04 -2.77
CA GLY A 184 23.87 -2.65 -3.64
C GLY A 184 24.33 -1.33 -3.05
N ALA A 185 25.19 -1.40 -2.04
CA ALA A 185 26.03 -0.29 -1.69
C ALA A 185 26.62 0.14 -3.02
N GLY A 186 26.16 1.27 -3.53
CA GLY A 186 26.85 1.96 -4.59
C GLY A 186 28.25 2.21 -4.04
N GLN A 187 29.18 1.30 -4.35
CA GLN A 187 30.51 1.76 -4.70
C GLN A 187 30.26 2.79 -5.79
N ALA A 188 30.34 4.05 -5.39
CA ALA A 188 30.58 5.16 -6.28
C ALA A 188 31.89 4.81 -7.00
N GLY A 189 31.77 4.06 -8.09
CA GLY A 189 32.83 3.89 -9.05
C GLY A 189 33.10 5.28 -9.59
N ALA A 190 34.23 5.85 -9.16
CA ALA A 190 34.90 6.93 -9.86
C ALA A 190 35.28 6.43 -11.26
N GLY A 191 34.30 6.42 -12.16
CA GLY A 191 34.48 6.15 -13.58
C GLY A 191 34.53 7.48 -14.30
N ALA A 192 35.75 8.02 -14.40
CA ALA A 192 36.07 9.13 -15.29
C ALA A 192 35.61 8.80 -16.72
N GLY A 193 34.97 9.78 -17.37
CA GLY A 193 34.35 9.61 -18.66
C GLY A 193 35.29 9.53 -19.86
N ALA A 194 34.72 9.08 -20.96
CA ALA A 194 34.93 9.51 -22.35
C ALA A 194 33.80 8.83 -23.16
N GLY A 195 32.80 9.54 -23.70
CA GLY A 195 32.80 10.09 -25.07
C GLY A 195 32.65 8.96 -26.10
N THR A 196 31.81 8.94 -27.14
CA THR A 196 30.96 9.88 -27.92
C THR A 196 30.17 8.97 -28.89
N GLY A 197 28.87 9.13 -29.14
CA GLY A 197 28.37 9.87 -30.31
C GLY A 197 27.36 9.08 -31.18
N GLY A 198 26.45 9.80 -31.85
CA GLY A 198 25.54 9.35 -32.92
C GLY A 198 24.12 8.99 -32.43
N GLY A 199 23.00 9.61 -32.83
CA GLY A 199 22.67 10.36 -34.04
C GLY A 199 21.62 9.57 -34.85
N GLY A 200 20.33 9.91 -34.75
CA GLY A 200 19.27 9.28 -35.55
C GLY A 200 17.88 9.88 -35.30
N ALA A 201 17.33 10.52 -36.33
CA ALA A 201 16.01 11.15 -36.36
C ALA A 201 15.02 10.31 -37.20
N GLY A 202 13.72 10.43 -36.90
CA GLY A 202 12.57 9.98 -37.72
C GLY A 202 11.28 9.93 -36.88
N ALA A 203 10.42 10.95 -36.95
CA ALA A 203 9.15 11.03 -37.72
C ALA A 203 8.00 10.19 -37.10
N ALA A 204 7.03 10.84 -36.43
CA ALA A 204 5.63 11.11 -36.88
C ALA A 204 4.73 9.86 -36.78
N ASP A 205 3.47 9.84 -36.36
CA ASP A 205 2.39 10.83 -36.13
C ASP A 205 1.32 10.14 -35.24
N GLY A 206 0.46 10.92 -34.58
CA GLY A 206 -0.87 10.45 -34.15
C GLY A 206 -1.12 10.40 -32.64
N ALA A 207 -1.57 11.52 -32.07
CA ALA A 207 -2.25 11.53 -30.77
C ALA A 207 -3.19 12.75 -30.65
N ALA A 208 -4.46 12.53 -30.93
CA ALA A 208 -5.54 13.40 -30.45
C ALA A 208 -6.57 12.50 -29.78
N GLU A 209 -7.04 12.93 -28.60
CA GLU A 209 -8.01 12.25 -27.70
C GLU A 209 -7.45 11.30 -26.61
N ALA A 210 -6.56 11.82 -25.76
CA ALA A 210 -6.32 11.32 -24.39
C ALA A 210 -5.96 12.48 -23.40
N GLY A 211 -6.43 13.69 -23.71
CA GLY A 211 -5.83 14.94 -23.22
C GLY A 211 -6.19 15.43 -21.82
N ALA A 212 -7.04 14.72 -21.06
CA ALA A 212 -7.47 15.15 -19.73
C ALA A 212 -6.75 14.42 -18.57
N GLU A 213 -6.50 13.11 -18.69
CA GLU A 213 -5.84 12.32 -17.63
C GLU A 213 -4.32 12.21 -17.79
N ALA A 214 -3.79 12.33 -19.02
CA ALA A 214 -2.34 12.25 -19.28
C ALA A 214 -1.56 13.50 -18.82
N ARG A 215 -2.21 14.67 -18.74
CA ARG A 215 -1.55 15.93 -18.32
C ARG A 215 -1.15 15.96 -16.84
N VAL A 216 -1.68 15.05 -16.02
CA VAL A 216 -1.29 14.90 -14.60
C VAL A 216 -0.01 14.07 -14.44
N ALA A 217 0.34 13.22 -15.42
CA ALA A 217 1.45 12.28 -15.29
C ALA A 217 2.82 12.82 -15.75
N GLU A 218 2.87 13.69 -16.78
CA GLU A 218 4.14 14.14 -17.38
C GLU A 218 4.65 15.51 -16.88
N SER A 219 3.80 16.35 -16.27
CA SER A 219 4.24 17.62 -15.64
C SER A 219 4.78 17.44 -14.20
N GLY A 220 4.83 16.21 -13.70
CA GLY A 220 5.03 15.86 -12.29
C GLY A 220 6.44 15.49 -11.83
N ALA A 221 7.50 15.83 -12.59
CA ALA A 221 8.88 15.72 -12.06
C ALA A 221 9.15 16.70 -10.91
N ALA A 222 8.26 17.69 -10.72
CA ALA A 222 8.29 18.62 -9.61
C ALA A 222 7.80 17.92 -8.31
N ALA A 223 8.75 17.67 -7.41
CA ALA A 223 8.59 17.13 -6.06
C ALA A 223 8.15 15.66 -5.99
N LEU A 224 9.03 14.75 -6.42
CA LEU A 224 9.05 13.40 -5.86
C LEU A 224 9.21 13.54 -4.33
N GLY A 225 8.29 12.94 -3.57
CA GLY A 225 8.31 12.96 -2.12
C GLY A 225 9.61 12.33 -1.62
N ARG A 226 10.22 12.92 -0.60
CA ARG A 226 11.38 12.32 0.07
C ARG A 226 10.98 10.98 0.73
N PRO A 227 11.87 9.97 0.76
CA PRO A 227 11.69 8.79 1.60
C PRO A 227 11.45 9.17 3.06
N TRP A 228 10.73 8.31 3.77
CA TRP A 228 10.58 8.42 5.23
C TRP A 228 11.90 8.19 5.96
N ALA A 229 12.06 8.79 7.14
CA ALA A 229 13.20 8.53 8.00
C ALA A 229 13.28 7.03 8.34
N GLY A 230 14.48 6.45 8.21
CA GLY A 230 14.71 5.02 8.42
C GLY A 230 14.21 4.10 7.30
N ALA A 231 13.76 4.64 6.16
CA ALA A 231 13.28 3.82 5.06
C ALA A 231 14.40 3.00 4.39
N VAL A 232 14.07 1.77 4.01
CA VAL A 232 14.91 0.89 3.19
C VAL A 232 14.32 0.75 1.79
N ALA A 233 15.17 0.49 0.79
CA ALA A 233 14.71 0.35 -0.59
C ALA A 233 13.90 -0.94 -0.78
N VAL A 234 12.71 -0.82 -1.38
CA VAL A 234 11.79 -1.93 -1.68
C VAL A 234 11.27 -1.74 -3.10
N GLY A 235 11.64 -2.63 -4.01
CA GLY A 235 11.36 -2.45 -5.44
C GLY A 235 11.79 -1.07 -5.94
N GLN A 236 10.91 -0.36 -6.65
CA GLN A 236 11.22 0.97 -7.20
C GLN A 236 11.12 2.12 -6.18
N GLY A 237 10.64 1.85 -4.97
CA GLY A 237 10.42 2.84 -3.93
C GLY A 237 11.14 2.49 -2.63
N SER A 238 10.56 2.89 -1.51
CA SER A 238 11.11 2.64 -0.18
C SER A 238 10.03 2.43 0.85
N ALA A 239 10.34 1.73 1.94
CA ALA A 239 9.43 1.58 3.06
C ALA A 239 10.14 1.75 4.41
N ALA A 240 9.46 2.36 5.37
CA ALA A 240 9.83 2.45 6.78
C ALA A 240 8.71 1.85 7.64
N VAL A 241 9.01 1.51 8.89
CA VAL A 241 8.02 1.05 9.88
C VAL A 241 7.95 2.07 11.02
N MET A 242 6.75 2.34 11.50
CA MET A 242 6.49 3.17 12.68
C MET A 242 5.32 2.61 13.46
N ALA A 243 5.46 2.49 14.78
CA ALA A 243 4.32 2.19 15.65
C ALA A 243 3.34 3.38 15.62
N LEU A 244 2.05 3.08 15.50
CA LEU A 244 0.98 4.06 15.51
C LEU A 244 -0.28 3.46 16.15
N ASP A 245 -0.61 3.96 17.34
CA ASP A 245 -1.86 3.67 18.02
C ASP A 245 -2.89 4.75 17.69
N TRP A 246 -3.97 4.35 17.02
CA TRP A 246 -5.03 5.29 16.63
C TRP A 246 -5.84 5.82 17.83
N THR A 247 -5.80 5.12 18.96
CA THR A 247 -6.51 5.55 20.17
C THR A 247 -5.80 6.71 20.87
N GLU A 248 -4.52 6.91 20.55
CA GLU A 248 -3.70 7.98 21.08
C GLU A 248 -3.66 9.18 20.11
N PRO A 249 -3.50 10.42 20.61
CA PRO A 249 -3.35 11.58 19.75
C PRO A 249 -2.13 11.45 18.81
N LEU A 250 -2.29 11.90 17.56
CA LEU A 250 -1.24 11.78 16.54
C LEU A 250 -0.02 12.68 16.83
N GLY A 251 -0.22 13.80 17.52
CA GLY A 251 0.82 14.80 17.78
C GLY A 251 2.03 14.26 18.56
N PRO A 252 1.83 13.63 19.74
CA PRO A 252 2.92 13.01 20.51
C PRO A 252 3.62 11.84 19.81
N GLN A 253 2.88 11.05 19.03
CA GLN A 253 3.43 9.91 18.28
C GLN A 253 4.24 10.35 17.05
N ALA A 254 3.82 11.47 16.43
CA ALA A 254 4.61 12.10 15.39
C ALA A 254 5.95 12.56 15.97
N ARG A 255 7.04 12.25 15.27
CA ARG A 255 8.44 12.64 15.55
C ARG A 255 9.23 11.76 16.51
N GLU A 256 8.63 10.78 17.19
CA GLU A 256 9.40 9.83 18.03
C GLU A 256 10.46 9.05 17.22
N GLY A 257 10.30 8.96 15.88
CA GLY A 257 11.29 8.43 14.94
C GLY A 257 11.64 9.35 13.77
N GLY A 258 11.39 10.65 13.87
CA GLY A 258 11.62 11.62 12.78
C GLY A 258 10.59 11.56 11.63
N ASN A 259 9.55 10.74 11.75
CA ASN A 259 8.42 10.66 10.82
C ASN A 259 7.19 11.33 11.43
N ASP A 260 6.46 12.10 10.62
CA ASP A 260 5.14 12.63 10.96
C ASP A 260 4.12 12.01 9.98
N PRO A 261 3.20 11.14 10.40
CA PRO A 261 2.25 10.51 9.47
C PRO A 261 1.42 11.51 8.65
N ARG A 262 1.24 12.74 9.13
CA ARG A 262 0.51 13.82 8.43
C ARG A 262 1.22 14.33 7.19
N ASP A 263 2.50 14.01 7.02
CA ASP A 263 3.27 14.35 5.85
C ASP A 263 2.89 13.54 4.60
N ALA A 264 2.09 12.48 4.75
CA ALA A 264 1.70 11.62 3.64
C ALA A 264 0.83 12.36 2.60
N ASP A 265 1.06 12.04 1.33
CA ASP A 265 0.24 12.48 0.21
C ASP A 265 -1.00 11.57 0.07
N PHE A 266 -0.83 10.28 0.35
CA PHE A 266 -1.88 9.28 0.26
C PHE A 266 -1.90 8.36 1.48
N ILE A 267 -3.08 7.84 1.78
CA ILE A 267 -3.29 6.84 2.83
C ILE A 267 -3.77 5.55 2.17
N LEU A 268 -3.22 4.41 2.59
CA LEU A 268 -3.73 3.08 2.34
C LEU A 268 -4.27 2.49 3.64
N ALA A 269 -5.42 1.84 3.57
CA ALA A 269 -6.01 1.13 4.70
C ALA A 269 -6.74 -0.10 4.15
N VAL A 270 -6.40 -1.29 4.66
CA VAL A 270 -6.93 -2.56 4.14
C VAL A 270 -7.44 -3.43 5.27
N ASP A 271 -8.75 -3.65 5.32
CA ASP A 271 -9.46 -4.40 6.39
C ASP A 271 -9.12 -3.91 7.82
N THR A 272 -8.77 -2.63 7.94
CA THR A 272 -8.37 -1.98 9.20
C THR A 272 -9.55 -1.64 10.11
N ILE A 273 -10.73 -1.50 9.53
CA ILE A 273 -11.96 -1.09 10.22
C ILE A 273 -12.96 -2.22 10.19
N TRP A 274 -12.84 -3.11 11.16
CA TRP A 274 -13.80 -4.19 11.34
C TRP A 274 -14.56 -4.08 12.66
N LEU A 275 -14.01 -3.42 13.69
CA LEU A 275 -14.69 -3.12 14.95
C LEU A 275 -15.31 -1.72 14.94
N LEU A 276 -16.49 -1.59 15.54
CA LEU A 276 -17.15 -0.30 15.70
C LEU A 276 -16.35 0.65 16.62
N ASP A 277 -15.74 0.12 17.68
CA ASP A 277 -15.05 0.92 18.70
C ASP A 277 -13.81 1.65 18.17
N ILE A 278 -13.14 1.08 17.16
CA ILE A 278 -11.94 1.69 16.54
C ILE A 278 -12.28 2.63 15.39
N LEU A 279 -13.52 2.59 14.86
CA LEU A 279 -13.93 3.36 13.69
C LEU A 279 -13.70 4.86 13.89
N ARG A 280 -14.09 5.38 15.07
CA ARG A 280 -13.95 6.80 15.35
C ARG A 280 -12.49 7.22 15.34
N CYS A 281 -11.64 6.50 16.07
CA CYS A 281 -10.20 6.75 16.17
C CYS A 281 -9.54 6.69 14.79
N PHE A 282 -9.86 5.66 13.99
CA PHE A 282 -9.38 5.54 12.61
C PHE A 282 -9.74 6.78 11.76
N ILE A 283 -11.00 7.22 11.78
CA ILE A 283 -11.43 8.38 10.99
C ILE A 283 -10.71 9.66 11.45
N GLU A 284 -10.47 9.84 12.76
CA GLU A 284 -9.73 11.01 13.25
C GLU A 284 -8.29 11.04 12.70
N VAL A 285 -7.60 9.89 12.63
CA VAL A 285 -6.27 9.80 12.01
C VAL A 285 -6.33 10.14 10.52
N VAL A 286 -7.30 9.58 9.78
CA VAL A 286 -7.50 9.90 8.36
C VAL A 286 -7.73 11.39 8.16
N LEU A 287 -8.61 12.01 8.93
CA LEU A 287 -8.89 13.44 8.84
C LEU A 287 -7.68 14.29 9.21
N ALA A 288 -6.91 13.91 10.23
CA ALA A 288 -5.70 14.63 10.63
C ALA A 288 -4.66 14.66 9.50
N VAL A 289 -4.51 13.55 8.77
CA VAL A 289 -3.59 13.47 7.62
C VAL A 289 -4.14 14.24 6.42
N LEU A 290 -5.42 14.07 6.08
CA LEU A 290 -6.01 14.75 4.93
C LEU A 290 -6.07 16.28 5.09
N ARG A 291 -6.32 16.78 6.31
CA ARG A 291 -6.39 18.22 6.62
C ARG A 291 -5.03 18.88 6.75
N HIS A 292 -3.97 18.10 6.93
CA HIS A 292 -2.66 18.68 7.17
C HIS A 292 -2.18 19.41 5.92
N THR A 293 -1.92 20.72 6.09
CA THR A 293 -1.19 21.49 5.10
C THR A 293 0.29 21.30 5.41
N PRO A 294 1.09 20.74 4.50
CA PRO A 294 2.52 20.66 4.71
C PRO A 294 3.01 22.05 5.08
N SER A 295 3.68 22.18 6.22
CA SER A 295 4.39 23.42 6.51
C SER A 295 5.37 23.61 5.36
N ALA A 296 5.41 24.81 4.79
CA ALA A 296 6.47 25.22 3.87
C ALA A 296 7.76 25.34 4.68
N ASP A 297 8.21 24.22 5.25
CA ASP A 297 9.36 24.17 6.13
C ASP A 297 10.56 24.41 5.22
N PRO A 298 11.24 25.56 5.34
CA PRO A 298 12.47 25.78 4.63
C PRO A 298 13.42 24.73 5.19
N GLY A 299 13.73 23.69 4.40
CA GLY A 299 14.58 22.61 4.87
C GLY A 299 15.86 23.16 5.54
N PRO A 300 16.50 22.37 6.43
CA PRO A 300 17.62 22.83 7.28
C PRO A 300 18.88 23.31 6.53
N ASN A 301 18.85 23.47 5.21
CA ASN A 301 19.92 24.00 4.36
C ASN A 301 19.78 25.51 4.08
N ALA A 302 19.10 26.28 4.93
CA ALA A 302 19.01 27.74 4.79
C ALA A 302 20.32 28.49 5.18
N ASP A 303 21.47 27.81 5.19
CA ASP A 303 22.79 28.45 5.08
C ASP A 303 23.08 28.80 3.61
N ALA A 304 22.11 29.46 2.96
CA ALA A 304 22.27 29.92 1.60
C ALA A 304 23.32 31.04 1.57
N ASP A 305 24.34 30.83 0.73
CA ASP A 305 25.41 31.76 0.40
C ASP A 305 24.82 33.16 0.11
N PRO A 306 25.18 34.21 0.87
CA PRO A 306 24.61 35.56 0.73
C PRO A 306 24.92 36.25 -0.62
N GLY A 307 25.58 35.56 -1.55
CA GLY A 307 25.97 36.07 -2.87
C GLY A 307 25.04 35.72 -4.05
N SER A 308 24.06 34.81 -3.91
CA SER A 308 23.14 34.52 -5.02
C SER A 308 22.06 35.61 -5.12
N GLY A 309 21.99 36.28 -6.28
CA GLY A 309 20.97 37.29 -6.55
C GLY A 309 19.54 36.76 -6.41
N PRO A 310 18.53 37.63 -6.36
CA PRO A 310 17.13 37.25 -6.13
C PRO A 310 16.63 36.37 -7.30
N GLU A 311 16.73 35.05 -7.12
CA GLU A 311 16.15 34.08 -8.03
C GLU A 311 14.62 34.16 -7.87
N VAL A 312 13.91 34.38 -8.97
CA VAL A 312 12.45 34.43 -8.96
C VAL A 312 11.96 33.05 -8.51
N PRO A 313 11.23 32.93 -7.39
CA PRO A 313 10.79 31.63 -6.91
C PRO A 313 9.92 30.97 -7.97
N ALA A 314 10.27 29.75 -8.37
CA ALA A 314 9.46 28.97 -9.28
C ALA A 314 8.02 28.84 -8.74
N PRO A 315 6.99 28.88 -9.60
CA PRO A 315 5.62 28.69 -9.15
C PRO A 315 5.49 27.36 -8.40
N PRO A 316 4.74 27.32 -7.28
CA PRO A 316 4.58 26.09 -6.51
C PRO A 316 3.96 25.01 -7.41
N PRO A 317 4.41 23.74 -7.29
CA PRO A 317 3.79 22.65 -8.03
C PRO A 317 2.30 22.55 -7.68
N PRO A 318 1.45 22.11 -8.62
CA PRO A 318 0.02 21.92 -8.34
C PRO A 318 -0.14 20.97 -7.15
N LEU A 319 -0.95 21.40 -6.17
CA LEU A 319 -1.24 20.61 -4.98
C LEU A 319 -1.88 19.28 -5.40
N VAL A 320 -1.18 18.18 -5.10
CA VAL A 320 -1.75 16.84 -5.23
C VAL A 320 -2.88 16.73 -4.22
N GLN A 321 -4.09 16.47 -4.71
CA GLN A 321 -5.22 16.22 -3.82
C GLN A 321 -4.94 14.95 -3.00
N ARG A 322 -4.78 15.12 -1.69
CA ARG A 322 -4.58 14.01 -0.76
C ARG A 322 -5.81 13.11 -0.75
N ALA A 323 -5.58 11.80 -0.66
CA ALA A 323 -6.65 10.82 -0.64
C ALA A 323 -6.34 9.62 0.24
N CYS A 324 -7.37 9.04 0.84
CA CYS A 324 -7.32 7.74 1.49
C CYS A 324 -7.99 6.68 0.59
N PHE A 325 -7.26 5.60 0.33
CA PHE A 325 -7.75 4.41 -0.36
C PHE A 325 -8.03 3.33 0.69
N LEU A 326 -9.30 3.12 0.97
CA LEU A 326 -9.78 2.23 2.02
C LEU A 326 -10.44 1.00 1.38
N ALA A 327 -9.77 -0.14 1.49
CA ALA A 327 -10.29 -1.43 1.04
C ALA A 327 -10.83 -2.22 2.24
N PHE A 328 -12.01 -2.82 2.12
CA PHE A 328 -12.53 -3.71 3.15
C PHE A 328 -13.51 -4.74 2.57
N VAL A 329 -13.68 -5.86 3.28
CA VAL A 329 -14.73 -6.85 3.03
C VAL A 329 -15.72 -6.85 4.20
N GLU A 330 -17.01 -6.66 3.89
CA GLU A 330 -18.05 -6.55 4.91
C GLU A 330 -18.32 -7.92 5.56
N ARG A 331 -17.89 -8.04 6.83
CA ARG A 331 -18.09 -9.24 7.65
C ARG A 331 -19.31 -9.13 8.56
N ALA A 332 -19.78 -7.91 8.80
CA ALA A 332 -20.94 -7.62 9.62
C ALA A 332 -22.21 -8.21 8.99
N GLY A 333 -22.97 -8.98 9.77
CA GLY A 333 -24.37 -9.28 9.45
C GLY A 333 -25.27 -8.07 9.69
N ALA A 334 -26.52 -8.15 9.24
CA ALA A 334 -27.51 -7.07 9.38
C ALA A 334 -27.70 -6.61 10.84
N ASP A 335 -27.60 -7.55 11.79
CA ASP A 335 -27.80 -7.32 13.23
C ASP A 335 -26.48 -7.21 14.02
N SER A 336 -25.35 -7.07 13.32
CA SER A 336 -24.05 -6.97 13.98
C SER A 336 -23.95 -5.71 14.83
N LYS A 337 -23.63 -5.88 16.10
CA LYS A 337 -23.38 -4.77 17.06
C LYS A 337 -21.90 -4.44 17.22
N LEU A 338 -21.03 -5.37 16.85
CA LEU A 338 -19.58 -5.27 17.04
C LEU A 338 -18.88 -4.89 15.74
N PHE A 339 -19.32 -5.48 14.63
CA PHE A 339 -18.67 -5.26 13.35
C PHE A 339 -19.26 -4.07 12.59
N VAL A 340 -18.39 -3.24 12.03
CA VAL A 340 -18.80 -2.11 11.20
C VAL A 340 -19.24 -2.58 9.81
N ARG A 341 -20.29 -1.95 9.28
CA ARG A 341 -20.78 -2.15 7.91
C ARG A 341 -20.24 -1.06 7.00
N GLY A 342 -20.05 -1.34 5.71
CA GLY A 342 -19.52 -0.37 4.77
C GLY A 342 -20.34 0.92 4.71
N GLY A 343 -21.67 0.81 4.72
CA GLY A 343 -22.56 1.97 4.72
C GLY A 343 -22.39 2.89 5.95
N VAL A 344 -22.04 2.34 7.12
CA VAL A 344 -21.77 3.13 8.33
C VAL A 344 -20.48 3.92 8.18
N VAL A 345 -19.43 3.29 7.61
CA VAL A 345 -18.15 3.95 7.34
C VAL A 345 -18.34 5.12 6.37
N GLU A 346 -19.06 4.89 5.27
CA GLU A 346 -19.34 5.92 4.26
C GLU A 346 -20.13 7.09 4.87
N GLN A 347 -21.15 6.79 5.69
CA GLN A 347 -21.95 7.80 6.37
C GLN A 347 -21.11 8.64 7.33
N GLU A 348 -20.29 8.00 8.18
CA GLU A 348 -19.45 8.69 9.16
C GLU A 348 -18.41 9.60 8.49
N LEU A 349 -17.76 9.13 7.42
CA LEU A 349 -16.81 9.94 6.66
C LEU A 349 -17.50 11.16 6.01
N ARG A 350 -18.66 10.96 5.37
CA ARG A 350 -19.43 12.05 4.76
C ARG A 350 -19.91 13.07 5.80
N ALA A 351 -20.34 12.60 6.97
CA ALA A 351 -20.75 13.46 8.06
C ALA A 351 -19.62 14.37 8.58
N ARG A 352 -18.35 14.02 8.31
CA ARG A 352 -17.16 14.82 8.68
C ARG A 352 -16.57 15.60 7.50
N GLY A 353 -17.35 15.80 6.43
CA GLY A 353 -16.99 16.64 5.29
C GLY A 353 -16.14 15.92 4.22
N CYS A 354 -16.02 14.60 4.27
CA CYS A 354 -15.33 13.85 3.22
C CYS A 354 -16.24 13.57 2.02
N VAL A 355 -15.67 13.63 0.82
CA VAL A 355 -16.25 13.03 -0.38
C VAL A 355 -15.78 11.57 -0.45
N VAL A 356 -16.74 10.66 -0.58
CA VAL A 356 -16.48 9.20 -0.62
C VAL A 356 -16.96 8.64 -1.96
N GLU A 357 -16.00 8.16 -2.74
CA GLU A 357 -16.19 7.54 -4.05
C GLU A 357 -15.94 6.02 -3.95
N VAL A 358 -16.85 5.21 -4.47
CA VAL A 358 -16.68 3.75 -4.53
C VAL A 358 -15.97 3.39 -5.82
N LEU A 359 -14.70 2.99 -5.72
CA LEU A 359 -13.87 2.61 -6.87
C LEU A 359 -14.10 1.15 -7.29
N VAL A 360 -14.32 0.29 -6.30
CA VAL A 360 -14.57 -1.14 -6.48
C VAL A 360 -15.74 -1.54 -5.58
N ALA A 361 -16.66 -2.32 -6.13
CA ALA A 361 -17.72 -3.00 -5.40
C ALA A 361 -17.96 -4.36 -6.05
N GLU A 362 -17.61 -5.43 -5.37
CA GLU A 362 -17.77 -6.81 -5.87
C GLU A 362 -17.97 -7.80 -4.74
N GLU A 363 -18.48 -8.99 -5.06
CA GLU A 363 -18.52 -10.08 -4.09
C GLU A 363 -17.14 -10.75 -3.99
N VAL A 364 -16.71 -10.98 -2.77
CA VAL A 364 -15.44 -11.63 -2.42
C VAL A 364 -15.77 -12.91 -1.66
N ASP A 365 -15.19 -14.02 -2.10
CA ASP A 365 -15.31 -15.30 -1.40
C ASP A 365 -14.48 -15.27 -0.10
N VAL A 366 -15.15 -15.34 1.04
CA VAL A 366 -14.56 -15.49 2.36
C VAL A 366 -15.03 -16.81 2.93
N ASP A 367 -14.14 -17.82 2.92
CA ASP A 367 -14.39 -19.17 3.43
C ASP A 367 -15.63 -19.87 2.84
N GLY A 368 -15.87 -19.69 1.53
CA GLY A 368 -17.01 -20.26 0.81
C GLY A 368 -18.27 -19.41 0.89
N VAL A 369 -18.20 -18.22 1.49
CA VAL A 369 -19.32 -17.28 1.61
C VAL A 369 -18.99 -16.02 0.82
N GLN A 370 -19.85 -15.67 -0.13
CA GLN A 370 -19.75 -14.40 -0.86
C GLN A 370 -20.07 -13.23 0.07
N ARG A 371 -19.17 -12.26 0.14
CA ARG A 371 -19.25 -11.07 0.97
C ARG A 371 -19.03 -9.81 0.14
N PRO A 372 -19.74 -8.71 0.40
CA PRO A 372 -19.48 -7.45 -0.29
C PRO A 372 -18.08 -6.91 0.04
N GLY A 373 -17.23 -6.84 -0.96
CA GLY A 373 -15.92 -6.19 -0.94
C GLY A 373 -15.97 -4.83 -1.60
N ARG A 374 -15.30 -3.83 -1.00
CA ARG A 374 -15.25 -2.47 -1.51
C ARG A 374 -13.84 -1.88 -1.48
N VAL A 375 -13.57 -0.97 -2.41
CA VAL A 375 -12.49 0.00 -2.29
C VAL A 375 -13.07 1.40 -2.41
N LEU A 376 -12.88 2.21 -1.37
CA LEU A 376 -13.30 3.59 -1.31
C LEU A 376 -12.11 4.51 -1.58
N ARG A 377 -12.35 5.58 -2.34
CA ARG A 377 -11.50 6.76 -2.37
C ARG A 377 -12.16 7.85 -1.53
N VAL A 378 -11.43 8.32 -0.53
CA VAL A 378 -11.90 9.32 0.43
C VAL A 378 -11.01 10.55 0.31
N VAL A 379 -11.62 11.70 0.04
CA VAL A 379 -10.95 13.01 -0.01
C VAL A 379 -11.71 14.00 0.86
N LEU A 380 -11.07 15.09 1.28
CA LEU A 380 -11.79 16.21 1.89
C LEU A 380 -12.63 16.94 0.82
N GLY A 381 -13.84 17.33 1.18
CA GLY A 381 -14.66 18.22 0.37
C GLY A 381 -14.06 19.63 0.30
N GLU A 382 -14.47 20.41 -0.70
CA GLU A 382 -13.92 21.75 -0.97
C GLU A 382 -14.34 22.80 0.07
N GLU A 383 -15.37 22.55 0.87
CA GLU A 383 -15.81 23.45 1.96
C GLU A 383 -16.33 22.63 3.14
N GLY A 384 -15.58 22.66 4.26
CA GLY A 384 -15.92 22.04 5.54
C GLY A 384 -15.05 22.56 6.67
#